data_AF-A0A0K9URM1-F1
#
_entry.id   AF-A0A0K9URM1-F1
#
_cell.length_a   1.000
_cell.length_b   1.000
_cell.length_c   1.000
_cell.angle_alpha   90.00
_cell.angle_beta   90.00
_cell.angle_gamma   90.00
#
_symmetry.space_group_name_H-M   'P 1'
#
loop_
_entity.id
_entity.type
_entity.pdbx_description
1 polymer ?
#
loop_
_entity_poly.entity_id
_entity_poly.type
_entity_poly.pdbx_seq_one_letter_code
_entity_poly.pdbx_strand_id
1 'polypeptide(L)'
;MKKLVLAASIALLTACSAPQQSQINVNPQAALSQNAIVNNSSFSLVSKDVRSAQYVALVDSGRNNIEPIHPRQNVRITLENALAEQFGSQGFRLSVNSENTITLEIQELLVSVKHSIMENQMDGSVVLEITAETPRGKLVKSYTGTAKRTGVLSASNDEIETVLNDVINTVLKEIANDAELQNYMQERFNG
;
A
#
# COMPACT_ATOMS: atom_id res chain seq x y z
N MET A 1 68.28 -32.68 -5.36
CA MET A 1 67.04 -33.45 -5.57
C MET A 1 65.97 -32.91 -4.63
N LYS A 2 64.77 -32.60 -5.15
CA LYS A 2 63.43 -32.88 -4.59
C LYS A 2 63.13 -32.34 -3.17
N LYS A 3 62.04 -31.62 -2.87
CA LYS A 3 60.75 -31.37 -3.54
C LYS A 3 60.07 -30.20 -2.82
N LEU A 4 59.37 -29.39 -3.60
CA LEU A 4 58.40 -28.38 -3.19
C LEU A 4 57.27 -29.02 -2.38
N VAL A 5 56.83 -28.37 -1.30
CA VAL A 5 55.51 -28.60 -0.70
C VAL A 5 54.78 -27.26 -0.65
N LEU A 6 53.92 -27.06 -1.64
CA LEU A 6 53.02 -25.93 -1.79
C LEU A 6 51.82 -26.18 -0.86
N ALA A 7 51.70 -25.43 0.23
CA ALA A 7 50.53 -25.48 1.11
C ALA A 7 49.37 -24.73 0.44
N ALA A 8 48.40 -25.49 -0.09
CA ALA A 8 47.17 -24.95 -0.65
C ALA A 8 46.15 -24.71 0.47
N SER A 9 46.01 -23.46 0.89
CA SER A 9 44.96 -23.01 1.81
C SER A 9 43.63 -22.91 1.06
N ILE A 10 42.84 -23.98 1.08
CA ILE A 10 41.45 -23.97 0.61
C ILE A 10 40.62 -23.25 1.67
N ALA A 11 40.42 -21.94 1.49
CA ALA A 11 39.48 -21.17 2.28
C ALA A 11 38.06 -21.65 1.95
N LEU A 12 37.44 -22.38 2.88
CA LEU A 12 36.03 -22.76 2.85
C LEU A 12 35.18 -21.49 3.02
N LEU A 13 34.81 -20.87 1.91
CA LEU A 13 33.77 -19.84 1.85
C LEU A 13 32.42 -20.48 2.19
N THR A 14 32.10 -20.58 3.48
CA THR A 14 30.75 -20.88 3.94
C THR A 14 29.90 -19.64 3.67
N ALA A 15 29.18 -19.63 2.56
CA ALA A 15 28.15 -18.66 2.28
C ALA A 15 26.99 -18.91 3.25
N CYS A 16 26.95 -18.18 4.37
CA CYS A 16 25.77 -18.10 5.22
C CYS A 16 24.65 -17.41 4.43
N SER A 17 23.81 -18.18 3.73
CA SER A 17 22.54 -17.69 3.20
C SER A 17 21.61 -17.41 4.38
N ALA A 18 21.56 -16.16 4.84
CA ALA A 18 20.54 -15.74 5.79
C ALA A 18 19.15 -15.98 5.17
N PRO A 19 18.17 -16.53 5.92
CA PRO A 19 16.82 -16.74 5.40
C PRO A 19 16.23 -15.41 4.95
N GLN A 20 15.79 -15.34 3.68
CA GLN A 20 15.12 -14.16 3.15
C GLN A 20 13.77 -14.01 3.85
N GLN A 21 13.53 -12.85 4.44
CA GLN A 21 12.21 -12.50 4.96
C GLN A 21 11.19 -12.49 3.81
N SER A 22 10.02 -13.08 4.04
CA SER A 22 8.94 -13.10 3.06
C SER A 22 8.49 -11.67 2.75
N GLN A 23 8.38 -11.34 1.46
CA GLN A 23 7.91 -10.04 0.99
C GLN A 23 6.92 -10.20 -0.16
N ILE A 24 5.87 -9.37 -0.14
CA ILE A 24 4.81 -9.31 -1.16
C ILE A 24 4.80 -7.96 -1.87
N ASN A 25 4.25 -7.90 -3.07
CA ASN A 25 4.10 -6.65 -3.79
C ASN A 25 2.87 -5.88 -3.32
N VAL A 26 3.01 -4.55 -3.30
CA VAL A 26 1.91 -3.61 -3.14
C VAL A 26 1.89 -2.76 -4.39
N ASN A 27 0.97 -3.08 -5.30
CA ASN A 27 0.82 -2.51 -6.63
C ASN A 27 -0.68 -2.22 -6.93
N PRO A 28 -1.32 -1.34 -6.15
CA PRO A 28 -2.69 -0.95 -6.38
C PRO A 28 -2.82 -0.21 -7.72
N GLN A 29 -4.04 -0.22 -8.24
CA GLN A 29 -4.41 0.39 -9.51
C GLN A 29 -5.25 1.63 -9.21
N ALA A 30 -4.90 2.75 -9.84
CA ALA A 30 -5.68 3.98 -9.76
C ALA A 30 -7.10 3.76 -10.31
N ALA A 31 -8.12 4.33 -9.66
CA ALA A 31 -9.49 4.30 -10.16
C ALA A 31 -9.72 5.49 -11.10
N LEU A 32 -9.37 5.32 -12.38
CA LEU A 32 -9.42 6.37 -13.38
C LEU A 32 -10.85 6.80 -13.72
N SER A 33 -11.07 8.11 -13.83
CA SER A 33 -12.31 8.70 -14.34
C SER A 33 -12.20 8.99 -15.84
N GLN A 34 -13.30 8.81 -16.57
CA GLN A 34 -13.43 9.30 -17.95
C GLN A 34 -13.89 10.76 -18.02
N ASN A 35 -14.44 11.28 -16.91
CA ASN A 35 -14.97 12.63 -16.82
C ASN A 35 -14.07 13.48 -15.93
N ALA A 36 -13.52 14.55 -16.49
CA ALA A 36 -12.85 15.57 -15.71
C ALA A 36 -13.90 16.39 -14.93
N ILE A 37 -13.66 16.61 -13.64
CA ILE A 37 -14.53 17.44 -12.79
C ILE A 37 -13.99 18.86 -12.64
N VAL A 38 -12.70 19.07 -12.92
CA VAL A 38 -12.03 20.38 -12.95
C VAL A 38 -11.20 20.55 -14.21
N ASN A 39 -10.82 21.79 -14.51
CA ASN A 39 -9.97 22.13 -15.65
C ASN A 39 -8.60 22.64 -15.17
N ASN A 40 -7.63 21.72 -15.01
CA ASN A 40 -6.23 22.02 -14.71
C ASN A 40 -5.99 22.72 -13.34
N SER A 41 -6.86 22.46 -12.36
CA SER A 41 -6.69 22.95 -11.00
C SER A 41 -5.52 22.24 -10.32
N SER A 42 -4.61 23.00 -9.70
CA SER A 42 -3.40 22.42 -9.12
C SER A 42 -3.54 22.05 -7.66
N PHE A 43 -2.81 21.01 -7.25
CA PHE A 43 -2.65 20.61 -5.86
C PHE A 43 -1.24 20.08 -5.61
N SER A 44 -0.77 20.17 -4.36
CA SER A 44 0.38 19.43 -3.87
C SER A 44 -0.10 18.16 -3.17
N LEU A 45 0.69 17.09 -3.21
CA LEU A 45 0.36 15.81 -2.57
C LEU A 45 1.44 15.49 -1.55
N VAL A 46 1.02 15.20 -0.33
CA VAL A 46 1.88 14.76 0.76
C VAL A 46 1.29 13.47 1.33
N SER A 47 2.16 12.57 1.76
CA SER A 47 1.74 11.26 2.25
C SER A 47 2.44 10.92 3.57
N LYS A 48 1.71 10.28 4.49
CA LYS A 48 2.17 9.83 5.81
C LYS A 48 1.78 8.37 6.04
N ASP A 49 2.74 7.55 6.45
CA ASP A 49 2.48 6.22 6.99
C ASP A 49 2.53 6.33 8.52
N VAL A 50 1.35 6.25 9.15
CA VAL A 50 1.16 6.38 10.60
C VAL A 50 0.80 5.04 11.24
N ARG A 51 0.90 3.94 10.49
CA ARG A 51 0.68 2.58 11.00
C ARG A 51 1.66 2.27 12.12
N SER A 52 1.17 1.56 13.14
CA SER A 52 1.98 1.12 14.27
C SER A 52 3.10 0.14 13.89
N ALA A 53 2.95 -0.54 12.74
CA ALA A 53 3.95 -1.44 12.19
C ALA A 53 3.99 -1.40 10.66
N GLN A 54 5.17 -1.71 10.09
CA GLN A 54 5.42 -1.62 8.65
C GLN A 54 5.11 -2.92 7.88
N TYR A 55 4.80 -4.02 8.56
CA TYR A 55 4.32 -5.23 7.88
C TYR A 55 2.95 -4.95 7.23
N VAL A 56 2.63 -5.71 6.20
CA VAL A 56 1.35 -5.63 5.48
C VAL A 56 0.55 -6.91 5.55
N ALA A 57 1.14 -7.99 6.08
CA ALA A 57 0.39 -9.17 6.47
C ALA A 57 0.96 -9.82 7.74
N LEU A 58 0.10 -10.51 8.48
CA LEU A 58 0.45 -11.36 9.61
C LEU A 58 -0.10 -12.75 9.36
N VAL A 59 0.77 -13.75 9.29
CA VAL A 59 0.38 -15.15 9.07
C VAL A 59 0.47 -15.91 10.39
N ASP A 60 -0.69 -16.27 10.95
CA ASP A 60 -0.79 -17.16 12.09
C ASP A 60 -0.93 -18.61 11.61
N SER A 61 0.15 -19.37 11.79
CA SER A 61 0.25 -20.78 11.39
C SER A 61 -0.31 -21.76 12.44
N GLY A 62 -0.91 -21.27 13.54
CA GLY A 62 -1.50 -22.10 14.59
C GLY A 62 -0.49 -22.80 15.51
N ARG A 63 0.82 -22.57 15.34
CA ARG A 63 1.92 -23.14 16.16
C ARG A 63 2.60 -22.12 17.07
N ASN A 64 1.87 -21.10 17.53
CA ASN A 64 2.41 -19.92 18.22
C ASN A 64 3.48 -19.17 17.39
N ASN A 65 3.41 -19.29 16.06
CA ASN A 65 4.31 -18.60 15.15
C ASN A 65 3.47 -17.66 14.27
N ILE A 66 3.58 -16.37 14.58
CA ILE A 66 3.01 -15.28 13.78
C ILE A 66 4.15 -14.72 12.93
N GLU A 67 4.03 -14.89 11.62
CA GLU A 67 5.04 -14.43 10.66
C GLU A 67 4.60 -13.10 10.03
N PRO A 68 5.35 -12.00 10.24
CA PRO A 68 5.09 -10.73 9.56
C PRO A 68 5.64 -10.77 8.13
N ILE A 69 4.84 -10.32 7.17
CA ILE A 69 5.24 -10.15 5.78
C ILE A 69 5.34 -8.66 5.48
N HIS A 70 6.46 -8.26 4.90
CA HIS A 70 6.73 -6.87 4.54
C HIS A 70 6.44 -6.58 3.07
N PRO A 71 6.11 -5.32 2.73
CA PRO A 71 5.95 -4.93 1.34
C PRO A 71 7.33 -4.81 0.67
N ARG A 72 7.41 -5.18 -0.61
CA ARG A 72 8.61 -4.95 -1.44
C ARG A 72 8.80 -3.46 -1.78
N GLN A 73 7.68 -2.75 -1.94
CA GLN A 73 7.65 -1.33 -2.29
C GLN A 73 7.40 -0.46 -1.04
N ASN A 74 7.77 0.81 -1.11
CA ASN A 74 7.34 1.79 -0.12
C ASN A 74 5.86 2.12 -0.34
N VAL A 75 4.99 1.61 0.55
CA VAL A 75 3.53 1.75 0.45
C VAL A 75 3.06 3.19 0.32
N ARG A 76 3.81 4.13 0.91
CA ARG A 76 3.54 5.56 0.82
C ARG A 76 3.65 6.05 -0.61
N ILE A 77 4.77 5.76 -1.26
CA ILE A 77 5.05 6.17 -2.64
C ILE A 77 4.08 5.47 -3.60
N THR A 78 3.81 4.19 -3.36
CA THR A 78 2.85 3.42 -4.15
C THR A 78 1.45 4.04 -4.15
N LEU A 79 0.92 4.38 -2.97
CA LEU A 79 -0.41 4.98 -2.84
C LEU A 79 -0.44 6.43 -3.33
N GLU A 80 0.64 7.19 -3.10
CA GLU A 80 0.80 8.55 -3.62
C GLU A 80 0.70 8.57 -5.15
N ASN A 81 1.41 7.65 -5.83
CA ASN A 81 1.37 7.53 -7.29
C ASN A 81 -0.05 7.18 -7.79
N ALA A 82 -0.71 6.22 -7.16
CA ALA A 82 -2.07 5.82 -7.54
C ALA A 82 -3.08 6.98 -7.37
N LEU A 83 -2.98 7.75 -6.28
CA LEU A 83 -3.82 8.93 -6.08
C LEU A 83 -3.49 10.06 -7.06
N ALA A 84 -2.21 10.31 -7.34
CA ALA A 84 -1.80 11.31 -8.30
C ALA A 84 -2.33 11.00 -9.71
N GLU A 85 -2.26 9.74 -10.13
CA GLU A 85 -2.82 9.28 -11.40
C GLU A 85 -4.35 9.41 -11.41
N GLN A 86 -5.01 9.00 -10.32
CA GLN A 86 -6.46 9.09 -10.17
C GLN A 86 -6.97 10.54 -10.23
N PHE A 87 -6.42 11.45 -9.44
CA PHE A 87 -6.80 12.86 -9.50
C PHE A 87 -6.39 13.50 -10.84
N GLY A 88 -5.29 13.06 -11.44
CA GLY A 88 -4.89 13.44 -12.80
C GLY A 88 -5.99 13.14 -13.82
N SER A 89 -6.57 11.94 -13.78
CA SER A 89 -7.68 11.54 -14.66
C SER A 89 -8.96 12.39 -14.47
N GLN A 90 -9.10 13.01 -13.30
CA GLN A 90 -10.22 13.91 -12.97
C GLN A 90 -9.96 15.38 -13.36
N GLY A 91 -8.82 15.66 -13.99
CA GLY A 91 -8.46 16.99 -14.49
C GLY A 91 -7.61 17.83 -13.55
N PHE A 92 -7.21 17.29 -12.39
CA PHE A 92 -6.28 17.97 -11.48
C PHE A 92 -4.83 17.85 -11.96
N ARG A 93 -3.98 18.79 -11.54
CA ARG A 93 -2.55 18.78 -11.85
C ARG A 93 -1.70 18.82 -10.60
N LEU A 94 -0.83 17.83 -10.44
CA LEU A 94 0.15 17.82 -9.35
C LEU A 94 1.17 18.96 -9.52
N SER A 95 1.38 19.75 -8.48
CA SER A 95 2.34 20.85 -8.46
C SER A 95 2.82 21.13 -7.04
N VAL A 96 4.14 21.11 -6.83
CA VAL A 96 4.77 21.36 -5.53
C VAL A 96 4.57 22.79 -5.01
N ASN A 97 4.16 23.72 -5.86
CA ASN A 97 3.92 25.14 -5.51
C ASN A 97 2.43 25.47 -5.37
N SER A 98 1.55 24.46 -5.30
CA SER A 98 0.12 24.73 -5.12
C SER A 98 -0.18 25.08 -3.67
N GLU A 99 -1.03 26.10 -3.48
CA GLU A 99 -1.62 26.45 -2.17
C GLU A 99 -2.68 25.42 -1.72
N ASN A 100 -3.21 24.63 -2.66
CA ASN A 100 -4.11 23.52 -2.35
C ASN A 100 -3.28 22.26 -2.06
N THR A 101 -3.56 21.59 -0.96
CA THR A 101 -2.82 20.41 -0.50
C THR A 101 -3.77 19.23 -0.32
N ILE A 102 -3.35 18.06 -0.78
CA ILE A 102 -3.92 16.78 -0.41
C ILE A 102 -2.92 16.08 0.49
N THR A 103 -3.34 15.70 1.69
CA THR A 103 -2.57 14.83 2.58
C THR A 103 -3.21 13.45 2.62
N LEU A 104 -2.45 12.42 2.25
CA LEU A 104 -2.79 11.01 2.46
C LEU A 104 -2.18 10.54 3.79
N GLU A 105 -2.98 10.03 4.71
CA GLU A 105 -2.50 9.27 5.87
C GLU A 105 -2.91 7.81 5.79
N ILE A 106 -1.92 6.91 5.88
CA ILE A 106 -2.11 5.46 5.90
C ILE A 106 -2.23 5.06 7.38
N GLN A 107 -3.46 4.77 7.81
CA GLN A 107 -3.75 4.42 9.21
C GLN A 107 -3.74 2.90 9.41
N GLU A 108 -4.21 2.15 8.41
CA GLU A 108 -4.20 0.69 8.42
C GLU A 108 -3.96 0.14 7.01
N LEU A 109 -3.17 -0.93 6.92
CA LEU A 109 -2.87 -1.64 5.68
C LEU A 109 -2.37 -3.02 6.07
N LEU A 110 -3.30 -3.95 6.29
CA LEU A 110 -3.02 -5.25 6.89
C LEU A 110 -3.89 -6.37 6.32
N VAL A 111 -3.29 -7.52 6.03
CA VAL A 111 -3.97 -8.80 5.86
C VAL A 111 -3.63 -9.72 7.03
N SER A 112 -4.62 -10.11 7.83
CA SER A 112 -4.48 -11.13 8.86
C SER A 112 -4.84 -12.49 8.27
N VAL A 113 -3.93 -13.43 8.33
CA VAL A 113 -4.15 -14.81 7.89
C VAL A 113 -4.23 -15.70 9.12
N LYS A 114 -5.35 -16.39 9.28
CA LYS A 114 -5.54 -17.43 10.31
C LYS A 114 -5.59 -18.78 9.64
N HIS A 115 -4.66 -19.64 10.01
CA HIS A 115 -4.60 -21.02 9.52
C HIS A 115 -5.30 -21.97 10.50
N SER A 116 -6.15 -22.84 9.97
CA SER A 116 -6.65 -24.05 10.66
C SER A 116 -6.21 -25.29 9.89
N ILE A 117 -6.42 -26.48 10.46
CA ILE A 117 -5.98 -27.76 9.86
C ILE A 117 -6.55 -27.98 8.43
N MET A 118 -7.72 -27.41 8.12
CA MET A 118 -8.45 -27.67 6.86
C MET A 118 -8.61 -26.43 5.97
N GLU A 119 -8.59 -25.24 6.55
CA GLU A 119 -8.90 -23.98 5.86
C GLU A 119 -7.99 -22.85 6.34
N ASN A 120 -7.79 -21.86 5.46
CA ASN A 120 -7.26 -20.57 5.83
C ASN A 120 -8.37 -19.51 5.75
N GLN A 121 -8.28 -18.51 6.63
CA GLN A 121 -9.07 -17.29 6.56
C GLN A 121 -8.13 -16.10 6.42
N MET A 122 -8.34 -15.28 5.39
CA MET A 122 -7.64 -14.02 5.16
C MET A 122 -8.62 -12.87 5.38
N ASP A 123 -8.34 -12.04 6.37
CA ASP A 123 -9.07 -10.81 6.67
C ASP A 123 -8.18 -9.61 6.30
N GLY A 124 -8.51 -8.92 5.21
CA GLY A 124 -7.84 -7.70 4.75
C GLY A 124 -8.55 -6.46 5.27
N SER A 125 -7.78 -5.46 5.70
CA SER A 125 -8.27 -4.18 6.21
C SER A 125 -7.33 -3.05 5.78
N VAL A 126 -7.92 -1.98 5.25
CA VAL A 126 -7.22 -0.78 4.82
C VAL A 126 -7.99 0.44 5.29
N VAL A 127 -7.30 1.36 5.96
CA VAL A 127 -7.86 2.64 6.39
C VAL A 127 -6.95 3.74 5.89
N LEU A 128 -7.47 4.56 4.98
CA LEU A 128 -6.80 5.74 4.44
C LEU A 128 -7.57 7.00 4.82
N GLU A 129 -6.87 8.02 5.29
CA GLU A 129 -7.44 9.34 5.50
C GLU A 129 -6.93 10.31 4.44
N ILE A 130 -7.85 11.06 3.84
CA ILE A 130 -7.56 12.14 2.91
C ILE A 130 -7.95 13.45 3.57
N THR A 131 -6.98 14.35 3.71
CA THR A 131 -7.22 15.75 4.03
C THR A 131 -7.03 16.59 2.78
N ALA A 132 -8.10 17.21 2.28
CA ALA A 132 -8.06 18.20 1.21
C ALA A 132 -8.13 19.60 1.83
N GLU A 133 -7.06 20.37 1.72
CA GLU A 133 -6.87 21.65 2.38
C GLU A 133 -6.57 22.77 1.39
N THR A 134 -7.14 23.94 1.63
CA THR A 134 -6.90 25.18 0.89
C THR A 134 -6.82 26.35 1.88
N PRO A 135 -6.39 27.55 1.47
CA PRO A 135 -6.40 28.72 2.35
C PRO A 135 -7.79 29.08 2.92
N ARG A 136 -8.86 28.55 2.31
CA ARG A 136 -10.26 28.82 2.69
C ARG A 136 -10.85 27.76 3.62
N GLY A 137 -10.15 26.67 3.89
CA GLY A 137 -10.59 25.61 4.80
C GLY A 137 -10.05 24.23 4.43
N LYS A 138 -10.51 23.22 5.17
CA LYS A 138 -10.14 21.82 4.94
C LYS A 138 -11.34 20.88 5.04
N LEU A 139 -11.28 19.80 4.27
CA LEU A 139 -12.14 18.62 4.38
C LEU A 139 -11.28 17.42 4.76
N VAL A 140 -11.72 16.64 5.75
CA VAL A 140 -11.03 15.43 6.20
C VAL A 140 -12.00 14.26 6.06
N LYS A 141 -11.58 13.20 5.36
CA LYS A 141 -12.39 12.02 5.07
C LYS A 141 -11.57 10.76 5.31
N SER A 142 -12.14 9.80 6.05
CA SER A 142 -11.55 8.48 6.24
C SER A 142 -12.30 7.46 5.39
N TYR A 143 -11.55 6.60 4.73
CA TYR A 143 -12.03 5.55 3.83
C TYR A 143 -11.54 4.21 4.34
N THR A 144 -12.47 3.27 4.53
CA THR A 144 -12.19 1.96 5.13
C THR A 144 -12.65 0.86 4.19
N GLY A 145 -11.70 0.06 3.74
CA GLY A 145 -11.96 -1.13 2.95
C GLY A 145 -11.68 -2.37 3.78
N THR A 146 -12.53 -3.38 3.63
CA THR A 146 -12.28 -4.71 4.20
C THR A 146 -12.51 -5.78 3.15
N ALA A 147 -11.80 -6.90 3.26
CA ALA A 147 -12.12 -8.11 2.51
C ALA A 147 -11.96 -9.33 3.42
N LYS A 148 -12.76 -10.35 3.12
CA LYS A 148 -12.65 -11.65 3.75
C LYS A 148 -12.60 -12.72 2.68
N ARG A 149 -11.58 -13.58 2.71
CA ARG A 149 -11.48 -14.75 1.83
C ARG A 149 -11.15 -16.00 2.64
N THR A 150 -11.76 -17.11 2.24
CA THR A 150 -11.49 -18.43 2.80
C THR A 150 -10.92 -19.31 1.70
N GLY A 151 -9.82 -19.99 1.98
CA GLY A 151 -9.17 -20.93 1.07
C GLY A 151 -9.03 -22.32 1.69
N VAL A 152 -8.86 -23.33 0.84
CA VAL A 152 -8.41 -24.65 1.28
C VAL A 152 -6.89 -24.63 1.41
N LEU A 153 -6.32 -25.32 2.39
CA LEU A 153 -4.86 -25.35 2.65
C LEU A 153 -4.29 -24.02 3.17
N SER A 154 -2.95 -23.87 3.18
CA SER A 154 -2.27 -22.64 3.59
C SER A 154 -2.41 -21.54 2.55
N ALA A 155 -2.64 -20.30 2.99
CA ALA A 155 -2.62 -19.15 2.09
C ALA A 155 -1.20 -18.92 1.55
N SER A 156 -1.08 -18.82 0.24
CA SER A 156 0.16 -18.45 -0.44
C SER A 156 0.40 -16.93 -0.37
N ASN A 157 1.65 -16.51 -0.54
CA ASN A 157 2.00 -15.09 -0.63
C ASN A 157 1.23 -14.37 -1.76
N ASP A 158 0.97 -15.04 -2.88
CA ASP A 158 0.26 -14.49 -4.04
C ASP A 158 -1.22 -14.23 -3.72
N GLU A 159 -1.84 -15.11 -2.93
CA GLU A 159 -3.23 -14.92 -2.46
C GLU A 159 -3.32 -13.76 -1.46
N ILE A 160 -2.36 -13.66 -0.54
CA ILE A 160 -2.26 -12.54 0.42
C ILE A 160 -2.06 -11.22 -0.34
N GLU A 161 -1.15 -11.21 -1.31
CA GLU A 161 -0.91 -10.08 -2.21
C GLU A 161 -2.19 -9.68 -2.94
N THR A 162 -2.93 -10.64 -3.47
CA THR A 162 -4.21 -10.38 -4.17
C THR A 162 -5.23 -9.74 -3.23
N VAL A 163 -5.44 -10.31 -2.04
CA VAL A 163 -6.38 -9.76 -1.05
C VAL A 163 -5.98 -8.33 -0.66
N LEU A 164 -4.70 -8.10 -0.39
CA LEU A 164 -4.21 -6.78 -0.03
C LEU A 164 -4.48 -5.74 -1.13
N ASN A 165 -4.09 -6.03 -2.37
CA ASN A 165 -4.27 -5.11 -3.49
C ASN A 165 -5.75 -4.90 -3.82
N ASP A 166 -6.60 -5.92 -3.71
CA ASP A 166 -8.05 -5.80 -3.91
C ASP A 166 -8.70 -4.83 -2.92
N VAL A 167 -8.32 -4.91 -1.63
CA VAL A 167 -8.86 -4.01 -0.61
C VAL A 167 -8.38 -2.58 -0.85
N ILE A 168 -7.10 -2.38 -1.16
CA ILE A 168 -6.58 -1.05 -1.51
C ILE A 168 -7.33 -0.48 -2.72
N ASN A 169 -7.53 -1.28 -3.78
CA ASN A 169 -8.24 -0.86 -4.98
C ASN A 169 -9.70 -0.50 -4.68
N THR A 170 -10.33 -1.19 -3.72
CA THR A 170 -11.69 -0.85 -3.25
C THR A 170 -11.70 0.52 -2.59
N VAL A 171 -10.76 0.79 -1.68
CA VAL A 171 -10.63 2.10 -1.04
C VAL A 171 -10.32 3.21 -2.06
N LEU A 172 -9.44 2.97 -3.04
CA LEU A 172 -9.15 3.94 -4.10
C LEU A 172 -10.40 4.25 -4.94
N LYS A 173 -11.23 3.25 -5.25
CA LYS A 173 -12.51 3.45 -5.92
C LYS A 173 -13.50 4.24 -5.06
N GLU A 174 -13.54 4.02 -3.76
CA GLU A 174 -14.37 4.83 -2.85
C GLU A 174 -13.92 6.30 -2.87
N ILE A 175 -12.63 6.56 -2.72
CA ILE A 175 -12.05 7.91 -2.83
C ILE A 175 -12.39 8.54 -4.20
N ALA A 176 -12.30 7.76 -5.28
CA ALA A 176 -12.57 8.26 -6.63
C ALA A 176 -14.02 8.67 -6.83
N ASN A 177 -14.96 8.05 -6.12
CA ASN A 177 -16.41 8.21 -6.30
C ASN A 177 -17.08 8.97 -5.15
N ASP A 178 -16.33 9.45 -4.15
CA ASP A 178 -16.90 10.23 -3.04
C ASP A 178 -17.32 11.61 -3.53
N ALA A 179 -18.64 11.81 -3.63
CA ALA A 179 -19.23 13.04 -4.12
C ALA A 179 -18.93 14.26 -3.22
N GLU A 180 -18.77 14.07 -1.91
CA GLU A 180 -18.43 15.17 -0.99
C GLU A 180 -17.00 15.64 -1.22
N LEU A 181 -16.05 14.69 -1.34
CA LEU A 181 -14.67 15.01 -1.68
C LEU A 181 -14.58 15.67 -3.06
N GLN A 182 -15.23 15.09 -4.07
CA GLN A 182 -15.24 15.64 -5.43
C GLN A 182 -15.81 17.06 -5.46
N ASN A 183 -16.98 17.29 -4.84
CA ASN A 183 -17.61 18.62 -4.80
C ASN A 183 -16.73 19.62 -4.05
N TYR A 184 -16.18 19.22 -2.90
CA TYR A 184 -15.28 20.08 -2.13
C TYR A 184 -14.06 20.50 -2.96
N MET A 185 -13.40 19.53 -3.60
CA MET A 185 -12.23 19.82 -4.42
C MET A 185 -12.61 20.64 -5.65
N GLN A 186 -13.72 20.32 -6.32
CA GLN A 186 -14.22 21.07 -7.47
C GLN A 186 -14.53 22.54 -7.10
N GLU A 187 -15.13 22.80 -5.95
CA GLU A 187 -15.48 24.16 -5.53
C GLU A 187 -14.29 24.94 -4.96
N ARG A 188 -13.37 24.27 -4.26
CA ARG A 188 -12.33 24.93 -3.44
C ARG A 188 -10.95 24.92 -4.06
N PHE A 189 -10.64 24.03 -4.99
CA PHE A 189 -9.31 23.96 -5.61
C PHE A 189 -9.22 24.80 -6.89
N ASN A 190 -10.34 25.36 -7.34
CA ASN A 190 -10.34 26.41 -8.36
C ASN A 190 -9.90 27.71 -7.68
N GLY A 191 -8.71 28.20 -8.04
CA GLY A 191 -8.15 29.46 -7.54
C GLY A 191 -9.04 30.66 -7.83
#